data_AF-A0A9D4GE63-F1
#
_entry.id   AF-A0A9D4GE63-F1
#
_cell.length_a   1.000
_cell.length_b   1.000
_cell.length_c   1.000
_cell.angle_alpha   90.00
_cell.angle_beta   90.00
_cell.angle_gamma   90.00
#
_symmetry.space_group_name_H-M   'P 1'
#
loop_
_entity.id
_entity.type
_entity.pdbx_description
1 polymer ?
#
loop_
_entity_poly.entity_id
_entity_poly.type
_entity_poly.pdbx_seq_one_letter_code
_entity_poly.pdbx_strand_id
1 'polypeptide(L)'
;MHGTVPNLLTFDFTEQPSMPQQLLVVDAMVTERSVTVQWTPGFNAGEDQWFMIGYKHAGDETWTYMNVSSTVSQLSIGELVPGTKYDVKMYAENITDNLVRLLC
;
A
#
# COMPACT_ATOMS: atom_id res chain seq x y z
N MET A 1 -24.27 -54.16 -1.29
CA MET A 1 -24.46 -52.70 -1.28
C MET A 1 -23.08 -52.07 -1.21
N HIS A 2 -22.54 -51.56 -2.32
CA HIS A 2 -21.22 -50.92 -2.33
C HIS A 2 -21.46 -49.41 -2.32
N GLY A 3 -21.26 -48.78 -1.17
CA GLY A 3 -21.29 -47.32 -1.04
C GLY A 3 -19.92 -46.76 -1.44
N THR A 4 -19.90 -45.89 -2.43
CA THR A 4 -18.74 -45.05 -2.74
C THR A 4 -18.73 -43.89 -1.74
N VAL A 5 -17.69 -43.80 -0.92
CA VAL A 5 -17.37 -42.57 -0.18
C VAL A 5 -16.87 -41.53 -1.20
N PRO A 6 -17.45 -40.32 -1.27
CA PRO A 6 -16.93 -39.30 -2.18
C PRO A 6 -15.53 -38.87 -1.73
N ASN A 7 -14.58 -38.88 -2.65
CA ASN A 7 -13.24 -38.36 -2.42
C ASN A 7 -13.34 -36.83 -2.41
N LEU A 8 -13.43 -36.22 -1.23
CA LEU A 8 -13.49 -34.77 -1.08
C LEU A 8 -12.07 -34.22 -1.28
N LEU A 9 -11.80 -33.62 -2.43
CA LEU A 9 -10.56 -32.88 -2.70
C LEU A 9 -10.81 -31.42 -2.32
N THR A 10 -10.55 -31.07 -1.07
CA THR A 10 -10.48 -29.67 -0.64
C THR A 10 -9.10 -29.14 -1.02
N PHE A 11 -9.06 -28.15 -1.91
CA PHE A 11 -7.84 -27.40 -2.22
C PHE A 11 -8.05 -25.96 -1.75
N ASP A 12 -7.20 -25.49 -0.83
CA ASP A 12 -7.16 -24.07 -0.49
C ASP A 12 -6.23 -23.39 -1.49
N PHE A 13 -6.80 -22.62 -2.41
CA PHE A 13 -6.03 -21.70 -3.22
C PHE A 13 -6.06 -20.34 -2.53
N THR A 14 -5.31 -20.20 -1.44
CA THR A 14 -5.05 -18.89 -0.85
C THR A 14 -3.99 -18.22 -1.73
N GLU A 15 -4.42 -17.51 -2.77
CA GLU A 15 -3.55 -16.59 -3.49
C GLU A 15 -2.93 -15.63 -2.47
N GLN A 16 -1.61 -15.47 -2.46
CA GLN A 16 -0.98 -14.56 -1.50
C GLN A 16 -1.35 -13.11 -1.85
N PRO A 17 -1.63 -12.24 -0.87
CA PRO A 17 -1.84 -10.83 -1.15
C PRO A 17 -0.63 -10.22 -1.86
N SER A 18 -0.87 -9.53 -2.97
CA SER A 18 0.19 -8.81 -3.69
C SER A 18 0.41 -7.42 -3.11
N MET A 19 1.62 -6.89 -3.31
CA MET A 19 1.92 -5.52 -2.92
C MET A 19 1.11 -4.53 -3.76
N PRO A 20 0.67 -3.39 -3.19
CA PRO A 20 0.23 -2.27 -3.98
C PRO A 20 1.37 -1.80 -4.89
N GLN A 21 0.99 -1.40 -6.09
CA GLN A 21 1.91 -1.03 -7.15
C GLN A 21 1.78 0.46 -7.47
N GLN A 22 2.81 0.99 -8.12
CA GLN A 22 2.73 2.23 -8.88
C GLN A 22 2.32 3.44 -8.01
N LEU A 23 3.09 3.73 -6.96
CA LEU A 23 2.99 5.01 -6.25
C LEU A 23 3.40 6.14 -7.19
N LEU A 24 2.49 7.07 -7.45
CA LEU A 24 2.67 8.18 -8.37
C LEU A 24 2.21 9.49 -7.74
N VAL A 25 2.89 10.57 -8.12
CA VAL A 25 2.39 11.93 -7.90
C VAL A 25 1.37 12.26 -8.98
N VAL A 26 0.22 12.80 -8.56
CA VAL A 26 -0.81 13.29 -9.47
C VAL A 26 -0.53 14.76 -9.78
N ASP A 27 0.20 15.02 -10.87
CA ASP A 27 0.68 16.37 -11.22
C ASP A 27 -0.43 17.43 -11.26
N ALA A 28 -1.62 17.07 -11.76
CA ALA A 28 -2.78 17.96 -11.83
C ALA A 28 -3.33 18.39 -10.45
N MET A 29 -2.90 17.74 -9.37
CA MET A 29 -3.33 18.00 -7.99
C MET A 29 -2.16 18.46 -7.10
N VAL A 30 -1.06 18.90 -7.71
CA VAL A 30 0.05 19.56 -7.01
C VAL A 30 -0.29 21.03 -6.80
N THR A 31 -0.10 21.53 -5.59
CA THR A 31 -0.17 22.95 -5.26
C THR A 31 1.16 23.41 -4.66
N GLU A 32 1.29 24.71 -4.37
CA GLU A 32 2.50 25.23 -3.70
C GLU A 32 2.77 24.61 -2.32
N ARG A 33 1.73 24.06 -1.67
CA ARG A 33 1.79 23.52 -0.29
C ARG A 33 1.22 22.13 -0.13
N SER A 34 0.88 21.46 -1.22
CA SER A 34 0.37 20.09 -1.16
C SER A 34 0.72 19.28 -2.39
N VAL A 35 0.85 17.98 -2.20
CA VAL A 35 0.94 17.00 -3.29
C VAL A 35 -0.07 15.89 -3.03
N THR A 36 -0.72 15.44 -4.08
CA THR A 36 -1.55 14.25 -4.01
C THR A 36 -0.81 13.08 -4.64
N VAL A 37 -0.70 11.98 -3.90
CA VAL A 37 -0.14 10.72 -4.38
C VAL A 37 -1.26 9.69 -4.55
N GLN A 38 -1.11 8.83 -5.55
CA GLN A 38 -2.04 7.76 -5.87
C GLN A 38 -1.26 6.46 -6.07
N TRP A 39 -1.87 5.34 -5.73
CA TRP A 39 -1.33 4.00 -5.96
C TRP A 39 -2.43 3.05 -6.41
N THR A 40 -2.03 1.89 -6.93
CA THR A 40 -2.92 0.78 -7.25
C THR A 40 -2.85 -0.23 -6.11
N PRO A 41 -3.94 -0.49 -5.35
CA PRO A 41 -3.97 -1.54 -4.34
C PRO A 41 -3.59 -2.90 -4.93
N GLY A 42 -2.92 -3.73 -4.14
CA GLY A 42 -2.61 -5.09 -4.54
C GLY A 42 -3.85 -6.00 -4.47
N PHE A 43 -3.72 -7.21 -4.98
CA PHE A 43 -4.67 -8.27 -4.70
C PHE A 43 -4.61 -8.59 -3.21
N ASN A 44 -5.74 -8.60 -2.51
CA ASN A 44 -5.77 -8.72 -1.05
C ASN A 44 -6.12 -10.12 -0.55
N ALA A 45 -6.42 -11.08 -1.42
CA ALA A 45 -6.76 -12.46 -1.07
C ALA A 45 -7.92 -12.62 -0.07
N GLY A 46 -8.78 -11.60 0.06
CA GLY A 46 -9.84 -11.58 1.07
C GLY A 46 -9.43 -11.03 2.44
N GLU A 47 -8.19 -10.58 2.61
CA GLU A 47 -7.67 -9.94 3.82
C GLU A 47 -7.62 -8.40 3.70
N ASP A 48 -7.48 -7.70 4.82
CA ASP A 48 -7.27 -6.26 4.81
C ASP A 48 -5.81 -5.93 4.43
N GLN A 49 -5.62 -4.93 3.55
CA GLN A 49 -4.30 -4.34 3.23
C GLN A 49 -4.13 -2.99 3.91
N TRP A 50 -3.06 -2.76 4.64
CA TRP A 50 -2.86 -1.49 5.33
C TRP A 50 -1.73 -0.72 4.64
N PHE A 51 -1.94 0.57 4.39
CA PHE A 51 -0.95 1.41 3.71
C PHE A 51 -0.39 2.45 4.68
N MET A 52 0.90 2.74 4.54
CA MET A 52 1.56 3.82 5.24
C MET A 52 2.38 4.63 4.25
N ILE A 53 2.10 5.93 4.15
CA ILE A 53 2.84 6.86 3.30
C ILE A 53 3.89 7.58 4.14
N GLY A 54 5.15 7.51 3.71
CA GLY A 54 6.26 8.23 4.30
C GLY A 54 6.67 9.40 3.42
N TYR A 55 6.91 10.58 3.99
CA TYR A 55 7.48 11.72 3.27
C TYR A 55 8.50 12.47 4.13
N LYS A 56 9.44 13.14 3.48
CA LYS A 56 10.47 13.98 4.11
C LYS A 56 11.04 14.99 3.13
N HIS A 57 11.78 15.99 3.61
CA HIS A 57 12.58 16.80 2.70
C HIS A 57 13.67 15.95 2.03
N ALA A 58 13.96 16.27 0.77
CA ALA A 58 14.99 15.56 0.03
C ALA A 58 16.35 15.76 0.72
N GLY A 59 17.03 14.65 1.03
CA GLY A 59 18.29 14.66 1.77
C GLY A 59 18.19 14.53 3.30
N ASP A 60 16.99 14.69 3.89
CA ASP A 60 16.81 14.45 5.32
C ASP A 60 16.88 12.96 5.67
N GLU A 61 17.16 12.65 6.94
CA GLU A 61 17.20 11.27 7.44
C GLU A 61 15.86 10.80 8.03
N THR A 62 15.10 11.75 8.59
CA THR A 62 13.88 11.45 9.34
C THR A 62 12.65 11.50 8.43
N TRP A 63 11.79 10.49 8.55
CA TRP A 63 10.55 10.38 7.79
C TRP A 63 9.34 10.71 8.65
N THR A 64 8.40 11.45 8.08
CA THR A 64 7.05 11.60 8.62
C THR A 64 6.14 10.55 7.98
N TYR A 65 5.31 9.89 8.79
CA TYR A 65 4.44 8.81 8.33
C TYR A 65 2.96 9.13 8.53
N MET A 66 2.15 8.71 7.56
CA MET A 66 0.70 8.80 7.58
C MET A 66 0.11 7.41 7.32
N ASN A 67 -0.73 6.95 8.23
CA ASN A 67 -1.49 5.70 8.07
C ASN A 67 -2.69 5.96 7.17
N VAL A 68 -2.97 5.00 6.28
CA VAL A 68 -4.06 5.09 5.32
C VAL A 68 -4.89 3.81 5.38
N SER A 69 -6.21 3.96 5.36
CA SER A 69 -7.14 2.83 5.39
C SER A 69 -7.05 1.98 4.12
N SER A 70 -7.36 0.69 4.24
CA SER A 70 -7.31 -0.31 3.17
C SER A 70 -8.14 0.04 1.92
N THR A 71 -9.19 0.85 2.09
CA THR A 71 -10.12 1.25 1.02
C THR A 71 -9.69 2.48 0.25
N VAL A 72 -8.59 3.12 0.66
CA VAL A 72 -8.10 4.36 0.06
C VAL A 72 -6.89 4.06 -0.80
N SER A 73 -6.87 4.61 -2.02
CA SER A 73 -5.80 4.47 -3.00
C SER A 73 -5.18 5.80 -3.41
N GLN A 74 -5.53 6.88 -2.70
CA GLN A 74 -5.03 8.24 -2.95
C GLN A 74 -4.94 9.02 -1.63
N LEU A 75 -3.88 9.81 -1.44
CA LEU A 75 -3.68 10.64 -0.25
C LEU A 75 -3.13 12.01 -0.64
N SER A 76 -3.67 13.07 -0.05
CA SER A 76 -3.11 14.42 -0.16
C SER A 76 -2.21 14.72 1.04
N ILE A 77 -0.96 15.04 0.76
CA ILE A 77 0.05 15.47 1.73
C ILE A 77 0.06 17.00 1.71
N GLY A 78 -0.35 17.61 2.82
CA GLY A 78 -0.44 19.07 2.98
C GLY A 78 0.73 19.69 3.75
N GLU A 79 0.61 21.00 4.00
CA GLU A 79 1.54 21.80 4.81
C GLU A 79 3.00 21.77 4.32
N LEU A 80 3.20 21.58 3.02
CA LEU A 80 4.53 21.59 2.42
C LEU A 80 5.07 23.01 2.30
N VAL A 81 6.38 23.14 2.49
CA VAL A 81 7.13 24.38 2.24
C VAL A 81 7.34 24.59 0.73
N PRO A 82 6.91 25.74 0.17
CA PRO A 82 7.11 26.04 -1.26
C PRO A 82 8.59 26.03 -1.68
N GLY A 83 8.84 25.64 -2.93
CA GLY A 83 10.20 25.60 -3.50
C GLY A 83 11.12 24.52 -2.92
N THR A 84 10.58 23.62 -2.10
CA THR A 84 11.33 22.56 -1.43
C THR A 84 11.07 21.21 -2.08
N LYS A 85 12.12 20.40 -2.23
CA LYS A 85 12.00 19.02 -2.75
C LYS A 85 11.70 18.06 -1.62
N TYR A 86 10.86 17.05 -1.91
CA TYR A 86 10.48 16.01 -0.97
C TYR A 86 10.70 14.64 -1.59
N ASP A 87 11.10 13.69 -0.74
CA ASP A 87 11.07 12.26 -1.06
C ASP A 87 9.77 11.69 -0.50
N VAL A 88 9.11 10.82 -1.27
CA VAL A 88 7.89 10.12 -0.85
C VAL A 88 8.07 8.62 -1.10
N LYS A 89 7.60 7.80 -0.16
CA LYS A 89 7.57 6.34 -0.25
C LYS A 89 6.28 5.80 0.32
N MET A 90 5.97 4.55 0.00
CA MET A 90 4.84 3.83 0.56
C MET A 90 5.33 2.54 1.21
N TYR A 91 4.60 2.10 2.21
CA TYR A 91 4.68 0.76 2.77
C TYR A 91 3.30 0.15 2.69
N ALA A 92 3.27 -1.16 2.48
CA ALA A 92 2.06 -1.93 2.54
C ALA A 92 2.32 -3.15 3.40
N GLU A 93 1.41 -3.39 4.34
CA GLU A 93 1.39 -4.62 5.12
C GLU A 93 0.18 -5.43 4.67
N ASN A 94 0.46 -6.67 4.26
CA ASN A 94 -0.55 -7.69 4.03
C ASN A 94 -0.49 -8.64 5.23
N ILE A 95 -1.60 -8.83 5.93
CA ILE A 95 -1.65 -9.48 7.26
C ILE A 95 -1.22 -10.97 7.25
N THR A 96 -1.07 -11.61 6.09
CA THR A 96 -0.83 -13.07 6.02
C THR A 96 0.62 -13.54 6.00
N ASP A 97 1.64 -12.67 6.10
CA ASP A 97 3.01 -13.18 6.26
C ASP A 97 3.76 -12.48 7.39
N ASN A 98 4.18 -13.27 8.36
CA ASN A 98 4.75 -12.85 9.63
C ASN A 98 6.17 -12.27 9.48
N LEU A 99 6.60 -11.83 8.30
CA LEU A 99 7.97 -11.36 8.05
C LEU A 99 8.19 -10.72 6.67
N VAL A 100 7.48 -9.66 6.29
CA VAL A 100 7.85 -8.93 5.07
C VAL A 100 7.67 -7.40 5.20
N ARG A 101 8.63 -6.75 5.86
CA ARG A 101 8.93 -5.33 5.61
C ARG A 101 9.64 -5.22 4.25
N LEU A 102 8.89 -5.21 3.16
CA LEU A 102 9.46 -4.86 1.87
C LEU A 102 9.14 -3.40 1.56
N LEU A 103 10.21 -2.61 1.51
CA LEU A 103 10.24 -1.29 0.90
C LEU A 103 9.96 -1.48 -0.60
N CYS A 104 8.90 -0.87 -1.11
CA CYS A 104 8.73 -0.70 -2.55
C CYS A 104 9.54 0.50 -3.07
#